data_AF-A0A7V3JRR2-F1
#
_entry.id   AF-A0A7V3JRR2-F1
#
_cell.length_a   1.000
_cell.length_b   1.000
_cell.length_c   1.000
_cell.angle_alpha   90.00
_cell.angle_beta   90.00
_cell.angle_gamma   90.00
#
_symmetry.space_group_name_H-M   'P 1'
#
loop_
_entity.id
_entity.type
_entity.pdbx_description
1 polymer ?
#
loop_
_entity_poly.entity_id
_entity_poly.type
_entity_poly.pdbx_seq_one_letter_code
_entity_poly.pdbx_strand_id
1 'polypeptide(L)'
;MKNISFKVWKLKIITLSCIILIILGLGYLYYIGILRIEVPRAKKDIIGIIKIEGPILSSYTTYQYIDTINYAITNKSVKAIVLIVNSPGGYADLIEQIYLDLLKLKKNKPLVTSIISALSGGYYISVAADYIYVHPTSMVGNIGVIGIGPPILIPSEQVIETGVHKVTGFSQILFPYNLSHALDNFVSAVENGRGNRLKLSLTQLKRGTIFIGSEAIKVGLVDEIGSLQEAISKAAKEANLIEYDVVELTKKFIYYPFWIERNSNQTFNNWENLTIETLNKFHPPPAIYYLYLPPNIFTKSLLLTESQMKNINENFFIGGNEENIVLVDISHGNKISWWELDILIEELVKRNITVRFVSQWNELNSTLNNASALIVASPTKLYNINESKRIENFVHNGGILLLFFDPAYEYIDIQTLLEPINSLSTQFGLTFAKGYLYNENEYYGIYRNIYVRNFAECSLTQNLTSLIFFTATHIYSLNKGIAWTSKETYSSVAERTNNYTVIALVKENGTVVAFGDLTFLREPYCYLGDNYKLIQNLASIIAKAKNLYYRS
;
A
#
# COMPACT_ATOMS: atom_id res chain seq x y z
N MET A 1 -85.12 12.69 7.55
CA MET A 1 -84.14 11.58 7.42
C MET A 1 -82.67 12.00 7.20
N LYS A 2 -82.28 13.30 7.18
CA LYS A 2 -80.87 13.70 6.93
C LYS A 2 -79.95 13.79 8.17
N ASN A 3 -80.48 13.85 9.40
CA ASN A 3 -79.68 14.08 10.62
C ASN A 3 -79.07 12.82 11.28
N ILE A 4 -79.54 11.62 10.96
CA ILE A 4 -79.04 10.38 11.56
C ILE A 4 -77.73 9.93 10.88
N SER A 5 -77.61 10.15 9.57
CA SER A 5 -76.41 9.83 8.77
C SER A 5 -75.16 10.57 9.26
N PHE A 6 -75.28 11.86 9.57
CA PHE A 6 -74.13 12.68 9.95
C PHE A 6 -73.58 12.34 11.35
N LYS A 7 -74.45 11.95 12.29
CA LYS A 7 -74.04 11.48 13.63
C LYS A 7 -73.29 10.15 13.56
N VAL A 8 -73.76 9.22 12.74
CA VAL A 8 -73.09 7.92 12.54
C VAL A 8 -71.73 8.11 11.87
N TRP A 9 -71.62 9.04 10.92
CA TRP A 9 -70.36 9.35 10.24
C TRP A 9 -69.33 10.00 11.18
N LYS A 10 -69.75 10.95 12.03
CA LYS A 10 -68.89 11.52 13.09
C LYS A 10 -68.41 10.46 14.07
N LEU A 11 -69.27 9.53 14.48
CA LEU A 11 -68.91 8.47 15.43
C LEU A 11 -67.89 7.49 14.81
N LYS A 12 -68.01 7.19 13.51
CA LYS A 12 -67.04 6.38 12.76
C LYS A 12 -65.68 7.06 12.62
N ILE A 13 -65.64 8.37 12.41
CA ILE A 13 -64.38 9.12 12.34
C ILE A 13 -63.70 9.17 13.71
N ILE A 14 -64.45 9.44 14.78
CA ILE A 14 -63.90 9.47 16.14
C ILE A 14 -63.34 8.10 16.54
N THR A 15 -64.06 7.02 16.25
CA THR A 15 -63.59 5.66 16.54
C THR A 15 -62.34 5.29 15.74
N LEU A 16 -62.26 5.66 14.46
CA LEU A 16 -61.07 5.43 13.63
C LEU A 16 -59.85 6.23 14.15
N SER A 17 -60.05 7.49 14.53
CA SER A 17 -58.98 8.32 15.12
C SER A 17 -58.48 7.76 16.46
N CYS A 18 -59.38 7.25 17.31
CA CYS A 18 -58.99 6.60 18.57
C CYS A 18 -58.18 5.31 18.31
N ILE A 19 -58.58 4.50 17.32
CA ILE A 19 -57.84 3.29 16.94
C ILE A 19 -56.43 3.65 16.45
N ILE A 20 -56.30 4.68 15.61
CA ILE A 20 -55.00 5.16 15.12
C ILE A 20 -54.12 5.65 16.27
N LEU A 21 -54.68 6.42 17.22
CA LEU A 21 -53.93 6.88 18.40
C LEU A 21 -53.49 5.73 19.30
N ILE A 22 -54.31 4.68 19.45
CA ILE A 22 -53.94 3.48 20.20
C ILE A 22 -52.82 2.71 19.47
N ILE A 23 -52.90 2.56 18.14
CA ILE A 23 -51.85 1.90 17.36
C ILE A 23 -50.53 2.69 17.41
N LEU A 24 -50.59 4.03 17.30
CA LEU A 24 -49.42 4.88 17.45
C LEU A 24 -48.85 4.85 18.87
N GLY A 25 -49.71 4.81 19.89
CA GLY A 25 -49.30 4.68 21.29
C GLY A 25 -48.67 3.32 21.58
N LEU A 26 -49.24 2.22 21.07
CA LEU A 26 -48.68 0.88 21.19
C LEU A 26 -47.39 0.75 20.37
N GLY A 27 -47.32 1.35 19.19
CA GLY A 27 -46.10 1.44 18.37
C GLY A 27 -45.01 2.24 19.06
N TYR A 28 -45.35 3.34 19.74
CA TYR A 28 -44.43 4.13 20.56
C TYR A 28 -43.98 3.39 21.81
N LEU A 29 -44.87 2.65 22.47
CA LEU A 29 -44.52 1.78 23.61
C LEU A 29 -43.64 0.60 23.17
N TYR A 30 -43.88 0.02 22.01
CA TYR A 30 -43.04 -1.01 21.39
C TYR A 30 -41.67 -0.44 20.98
N TYR A 31 -41.65 0.76 20.40
CA TYR A 31 -40.43 1.50 20.05
C TYR A 31 -39.58 1.85 21.28
N ILE A 32 -40.22 2.33 22.36
CA ILE A 32 -39.57 2.53 23.66
C ILE A 32 -39.16 1.19 24.29
N GLY A 33 -39.94 0.12 24.13
CA GLY A 33 -39.61 -1.21 24.62
C GLY A 33 -38.36 -1.80 23.97
N ILE A 34 -38.15 -1.53 22.68
CA ILE A 34 -36.93 -1.90 21.95
C ILE A 34 -35.73 -1.02 22.35
N LEU A 35 -35.95 0.27 22.65
CA LEU A 35 -34.90 1.20 23.09
C LEU A 35 -34.56 1.07 24.57
N ARG A 36 -35.46 0.51 25.39
CA ARG A 36 -35.15 0.10 26.75
C ARG A 36 -34.24 -1.09 26.66
N ILE A 37 -32.96 -0.81 26.81
CA ILE A 37 -31.98 -1.76 27.28
C ILE A 37 -32.54 -2.32 28.59
N GLU A 38 -33.25 -3.46 28.53
CA GLU A 38 -33.33 -4.35 29.67
C GLU A 38 -31.91 -4.85 29.87
N VAL A 39 -31.11 -4.02 30.54
CA VAL A 39 -29.90 -4.47 31.21
C VAL A 39 -30.44 -5.45 32.24
N PRO A 40 -30.18 -6.76 32.12
CA PRO A 40 -30.47 -7.62 33.25
C PRO A 40 -29.69 -7.00 34.41
N ARG A 41 -30.41 -6.52 35.44
CA ARG A 41 -29.81 -6.18 36.73
C ARG A 41 -29.23 -7.49 37.24
N ALA A 42 -28.02 -7.83 36.81
CA ALA A 42 -27.35 -8.99 37.32
C ALA A 42 -27.20 -8.75 38.82
N LYS A 43 -27.85 -9.60 39.60
CA LYS A 43 -27.62 -9.66 41.04
C LYS A 43 -26.19 -10.18 41.35
N LYS A 44 -25.44 -10.61 40.33
CA LYS A 44 -24.05 -11.11 40.40
C LYS A 44 -23.09 -10.22 39.61
N ASP A 45 -21.83 -10.25 40.01
CA ASP A 45 -20.71 -9.62 39.31
C ASP A 45 -20.53 -10.26 37.91
N ILE A 46 -20.14 -9.44 36.93
CA ILE A 46 -20.10 -9.83 35.51
C ILE A 46 -18.68 -9.77 34.97
N ILE A 47 -18.31 -10.77 34.18
CA ILE A 47 -17.21 -10.69 33.21
C ILE A 47 -17.80 -10.36 31.85
N GLY A 48 -17.44 -9.19 31.33
CA GLY A 48 -17.92 -8.70 30.04
C GLY A 48 -17.09 -9.24 28.88
N ILE A 49 -17.72 -9.75 27.83
CA ILE A 49 -17.06 -10.10 26.58
C ILE A 49 -17.27 -8.98 25.56
N ILE A 50 -16.19 -8.45 25.02
CA ILE A 50 -16.21 -7.52 23.89
C ILE A 50 -15.59 -8.22 22.68
N LYS A 51 -16.34 -8.40 21.61
CA LYS A 51 -15.87 -8.98 20.33
C LYS A 51 -15.56 -7.88 19.32
N ILE A 52 -14.37 -7.95 18.73
CA ILE A 52 -13.94 -7.15 17.59
C ILE A 52 -13.74 -8.09 16.41
N GLU A 53 -14.61 -7.96 15.39
CA GLU A 53 -14.69 -8.90 14.28
C GLU A 53 -14.63 -8.16 12.94
N GLY A 54 -13.81 -8.67 12.03
CA GLY A 54 -13.67 -8.14 10.69
C GLY A 54 -12.87 -6.83 10.61
N PRO A 55 -12.85 -6.20 9.43
CA PRO A 55 -12.09 -5.00 9.16
C PRO A 55 -12.77 -3.75 9.75
N ILE A 56 -12.00 -2.85 10.35
CA ILE A 56 -12.50 -1.63 11.00
C ILE A 56 -12.40 -0.46 10.02
N LEU A 57 -13.44 -0.31 9.20
CA LEU A 57 -13.44 0.60 8.05
C LEU A 57 -14.42 1.78 8.17
N SER A 58 -15.17 1.90 9.26
CA SER A 58 -16.15 2.98 9.41
C SER A 58 -16.17 3.55 10.82
N SER A 59 -16.40 4.86 10.92
CA SER A 59 -16.60 5.55 12.20
C SER A 59 -17.83 5.01 12.92
N TYR A 60 -18.87 4.58 12.19
CA TYR A 60 -20.07 3.99 12.79
C TYR A 60 -19.75 2.73 13.61
N THR A 61 -19.03 1.77 13.02
CA THR A 61 -18.57 0.56 13.72
C THR A 61 -17.67 0.92 14.90
N THR A 62 -16.78 1.89 14.70
CA THR A 62 -15.85 2.38 15.73
C THR A 62 -16.60 2.95 16.94
N TYR A 63 -17.61 3.80 16.72
CA TYR A 63 -18.44 4.36 17.79
C TYR A 63 -19.21 3.29 18.56
N GLN A 64 -19.65 2.21 17.92
CA GLN A 64 -20.29 1.10 18.63
C GLN A 64 -19.33 0.39 19.59
N TYR A 65 -18.07 0.19 19.19
CA TYR A 65 -17.05 -0.36 20.07
C TYR A 65 -16.74 0.59 21.22
N ILE A 66 -16.60 1.89 20.94
CA ILE A 66 -16.37 2.91 21.96
C ILE A 66 -17.52 2.98 22.96
N ASP A 67 -18.77 2.96 22.51
CA ASP A 67 -19.96 2.93 23.38
C ASP A 67 -19.96 1.68 24.27
N THR A 68 -19.58 0.53 23.71
CA THR A 68 -19.47 -0.74 24.45
C THR A 68 -18.36 -0.68 25.49
N ILE A 69 -17.20 -0.11 25.14
CA ILE A 69 -16.08 0.11 26.06
C ILE A 69 -16.49 1.09 27.17
N ASN A 70 -17.14 2.21 26.84
CA ASN A 70 -17.60 3.19 27.82
C ASN A 70 -18.68 2.61 28.75
N TYR A 71 -19.58 1.79 28.22
CA TYR A 71 -20.53 1.04 29.04
C TYR A 71 -19.80 0.08 29.98
N ALA A 72 -18.81 -0.65 29.48
CA ALA A 72 -17.96 -1.53 30.29
C ALA A 72 -17.20 -0.77 31.39
N ILE A 73 -16.72 0.45 31.14
CA ILE A 73 -16.07 1.30 32.16
C ILE A 73 -17.08 1.70 33.24
N THR A 74 -18.21 2.29 32.83
CA THR A 74 -19.15 2.96 33.75
C THR A 74 -20.08 2.02 34.50
N ASN A 75 -20.35 0.82 33.98
CA ASN A 75 -21.23 -0.14 34.64
C ASN A 75 -20.52 -0.88 35.79
N LYS A 76 -20.95 -0.63 37.03
CA LYS A 76 -20.36 -1.22 38.25
C LYS A 76 -20.52 -2.74 38.38
N SER A 77 -21.49 -3.34 37.70
CA SER A 77 -21.69 -4.80 37.70
C SER A 77 -20.62 -5.50 36.85
N VAL A 78 -20.06 -4.83 35.85
CA VAL A 78 -18.95 -5.37 35.05
C VAL A 78 -17.66 -5.21 35.85
N LYS A 79 -16.96 -6.31 36.12
CA LYS A 79 -15.77 -6.34 36.98
C LYS A 79 -14.48 -6.59 36.22
N ALA A 80 -14.53 -7.34 35.12
CA ALA A 80 -13.42 -7.59 34.21
C ALA A 80 -13.91 -7.72 32.78
N ILE A 81 -13.00 -7.58 31.82
CA ILE A 81 -13.29 -7.72 30.40
C ILE A 81 -12.40 -8.78 29.76
N VAL A 82 -13.03 -9.60 28.91
CA VAL A 82 -12.36 -10.42 27.91
C VAL A 82 -12.59 -9.81 26.53
N LEU A 83 -11.53 -9.37 25.87
CA LEU A 83 -11.55 -8.86 24.51
C LEU A 83 -11.28 -10.02 23.53
N ILE A 84 -12.26 -10.39 22.72
CA ILE A 84 -12.08 -11.38 21.66
C ILE A 84 -11.74 -10.63 20.36
N VAL A 85 -10.64 -11.01 19.72
CA VAL A 85 -10.18 -10.36 18.48
C VAL A 85 -10.10 -11.35 17.32
N ASN A 86 -10.82 -11.02 16.25
CA ASN A 86 -10.78 -11.68 14.96
C ASN A 86 -10.78 -10.61 13.85
N SER A 87 -9.67 -9.91 13.65
CA SER A 87 -9.60 -8.73 12.79
C SER A 87 -8.31 -8.64 11.98
N PRO A 88 -8.38 -8.29 10.68
CA PRO A 88 -7.22 -7.95 9.87
C PRO A 88 -6.73 -6.50 10.10
N GLY A 89 -7.43 -5.71 10.93
CA GLY A 89 -7.15 -4.29 11.16
C GLY A 89 -8.10 -3.35 10.41
N GLY A 90 -7.63 -2.16 10.03
CA GLY A 90 -8.48 -1.10 9.47
C GLY A 90 -7.79 0.24 9.29
N TYR A 91 -8.58 1.32 9.26
CA TYR A 91 -8.06 2.69 9.20
C TYR A 91 -7.28 3.05 10.47
N ALA A 92 -6.11 3.66 10.31
CA ALA A 92 -5.17 3.86 11.40
C ALA A 92 -5.76 4.69 12.55
N ASP A 93 -6.44 5.78 12.24
CA ASP A 93 -7.08 6.68 13.21
C ASP A 93 -8.22 6.00 13.99
N LEU A 94 -9.06 5.22 13.31
CA LEU A 94 -10.16 4.48 13.94
C LEU A 94 -9.63 3.39 14.88
N ILE A 95 -8.56 2.69 14.48
CA ILE A 95 -7.88 1.70 15.30
C ILE A 95 -7.27 2.35 16.54
N GLU A 96 -6.58 3.48 16.37
CA GLU A 96 -5.97 4.22 17.49
C GLU A 96 -7.02 4.73 18.48
N GLN A 97 -8.18 5.16 18.00
CA GLN A 97 -9.28 5.57 18.86
C GLN A 97 -9.75 4.42 19.78
N ILE A 98 -9.95 3.22 19.22
CA ILE A 98 -10.32 2.02 19.99
C ILE A 98 -9.21 1.65 20.98
N TYR A 99 -7.95 1.66 20.53
CA TYR A 99 -6.81 1.36 21.39
C TYR A 99 -6.72 2.30 22.60
N LEU A 100 -6.87 3.61 22.39
CA LEU A 100 -6.83 4.61 23.47
C LEU A 100 -7.96 4.40 24.49
N ASP A 101 -9.15 4.01 24.05
CA ASP A 101 -10.27 3.73 24.95
C ASP A 101 -10.11 2.39 25.69
N LEU A 102 -9.49 1.37 25.06
CA LEU A 102 -9.09 0.14 25.75
C LEU A 102 -8.01 0.40 26.82
N LEU A 103 -7.06 1.31 26.57
CA LEU A 103 -6.09 1.73 27.59
C LEU A 103 -6.78 2.43 28.78
N LYS A 104 -7.82 3.23 28.53
CA LYS A 104 -8.63 3.81 29.62
C LYS A 104 -9.41 2.73 30.39
N LEU A 105 -10.00 1.77 29.69
CA LEU A 105 -10.71 0.64 30.31
C LEU A 105 -9.79 -0.15 31.23
N LYS A 106 -8.59 -0.51 30.75
CA LYS A 106 -7.59 -1.27 31.49
C LYS A 106 -7.18 -0.61 32.81
N LYS A 107 -7.12 0.73 32.86
CA LYS A 107 -6.84 1.46 34.11
C LYS A 107 -7.93 1.29 35.18
N ASN A 108 -9.14 0.93 34.77
CA ASN A 108 -10.29 0.80 35.66
C ASN A 108 -10.63 -0.65 36.00
N LYS A 109 -10.41 -1.59 35.06
CA LYS A 109 -10.84 -2.99 35.17
C LYS A 109 -9.82 -3.91 34.50
N PRO A 110 -9.60 -5.14 35.03
CA PRO A 110 -8.80 -6.16 34.34
C PRO A 110 -9.26 -6.38 32.90
N LEU A 111 -8.31 -6.42 31.99
CA LEU A 111 -8.52 -6.61 30.55
C LEU A 111 -7.61 -7.75 30.07
N VAL A 112 -8.24 -8.85 29.64
CA VAL A 112 -7.56 -10.01 29.06
C VAL A 112 -8.00 -10.14 27.60
N THR A 113 -7.08 -10.41 26.69
CA THR A 113 -7.41 -10.64 25.28
C THR A 113 -7.37 -12.12 24.93
N SER A 114 -8.33 -12.58 24.11
CA SER A 114 -8.37 -13.91 23.51
C SER A 114 -8.39 -13.76 21.99
N ILE A 115 -7.31 -14.16 21.33
CA ILE A 115 -7.15 -13.97 19.88
C ILE A 115 -7.59 -15.21 19.13
N ILE A 116 -8.48 -15.01 18.14
CA ILE A 116 -8.71 -15.96 17.04
C ILE A 116 -7.70 -15.64 15.93
N SER A 117 -7.72 -14.41 15.43
CA SER A 117 -6.76 -13.84 14.49
C SER A 117 -6.65 -12.33 14.74
N ALA A 118 -5.44 -11.80 14.88
CA ALA A 118 -5.24 -10.39 15.16
C ALA A 118 -4.05 -9.89 14.32
N LEU A 119 -4.34 -9.32 13.16
CA LEU A 119 -3.32 -8.80 12.25
C LEU A 119 -3.39 -7.29 12.18
N SER A 120 -2.22 -6.66 12.07
CA SER A 120 -2.06 -5.21 11.98
C SER A 120 -2.89 -4.47 13.04
N GLY A 121 -3.88 -3.65 12.67
CA GLY A 121 -4.72 -2.93 13.63
C GLY A 121 -5.46 -3.82 14.64
N GLY A 122 -5.77 -5.07 14.28
CA GLY A 122 -6.32 -6.06 15.21
C GLY A 122 -5.31 -6.43 16.31
N TYR A 123 -4.02 -6.56 15.97
CA TYR A 123 -2.97 -6.76 16.96
C TYR A 123 -2.70 -5.48 17.77
N TYR A 124 -2.77 -4.31 17.13
CA TYR A 124 -2.65 -3.00 17.79
C TYR A 124 -3.62 -2.89 18.97
N ILE A 125 -4.91 -3.14 18.77
CA ILE A 125 -5.88 -3.09 19.88
C ILE A 125 -5.68 -4.21 20.90
N SER A 126 -5.16 -5.37 20.48
CA SER A 126 -4.90 -6.52 21.36
C SER A 126 -3.81 -6.23 22.40
N VAL A 127 -2.76 -5.48 22.01
CA VAL A 127 -1.66 -5.14 22.92
C VAL A 127 -2.03 -4.09 23.97
N ALA A 128 -3.26 -3.57 23.97
CA ALA A 128 -3.77 -2.80 25.09
C ALA A 128 -3.88 -3.67 26.37
N ALA A 129 -4.24 -4.96 26.24
CA ALA A 129 -4.38 -5.88 27.37
C ALA A 129 -3.05 -6.28 28.00
N ASP A 130 -3.07 -6.60 29.31
CA ASP A 130 -1.86 -7.12 29.99
C ASP A 130 -1.59 -8.57 29.65
N TYR A 131 -2.62 -9.38 29.43
CA TYR A 131 -2.52 -10.81 29.16
C TYR A 131 -3.26 -11.19 27.87
N ILE A 132 -2.59 -11.90 26.98
CA ILE A 132 -3.08 -12.27 25.66
C ILE A 132 -2.97 -13.78 25.45
N TYR A 133 -4.13 -14.43 25.29
CA TYR A 133 -4.24 -15.82 24.87
C TYR A 133 -4.38 -15.94 23.35
N VAL A 134 -3.82 -17.02 22.80
CA VAL A 134 -3.94 -17.41 21.38
C VAL A 134 -4.28 -18.89 21.25
N HIS A 135 -4.84 -19.30 20.11
CA HIS A 135 -4.77 -20.70 19.70
C HIS A 135 -3.39 -21.00 19.08
N PRO A 136 -2.94 -22.28 19.04
CA PRO A 136 -1.64 -22.63 18.46
C PRO A 136 -1.42 -22.14 17.01
N THR A 137 -2.49 -22.09 16.23
CA THR A 137 -2.53 -21.69 14.81
C THR A 137 -3.13 -20.31 14.57
N SER A 138 -3.41 -19.53 15.62
CA SER A 138 -3.82 -18.13 15.46
C SER A 138 -2.75 -17.35 14.72
N MET A 139 -3.15 -16.43 13.85
CA MET A 139 -2.22 -15.51 13.19
C MET A 139 -2.19 -14.19 13.94
N VAL A 140 -0.98 -13.75 14.32
CA VAL A 140 -0.77 -12.51 15.06
C VAL A 140 0.39 -11.70 14.51
N GLY A 141 0.41 -10.40 14.80
CA GLY A 141 1.46 -9.50 14.34
C GLY A 141 1.04 -8.76 13.08
N ASN A 142 1.82 -8.86 11.99
CA ASN A 142 1.77 -7.93 10.87
C ASN A 142 1.85 -6.46 11.33
N ILE A 143 2.82 -6.21 12.22
CA ILE A 143 3.12 -4.87 12.74
C ILE A 143 3.67 -4.06 11.58
N GLY A 144 2.81 -3.23 11.01
CA GLY A 144 3.04 -2.64 9.71
C GLY A 144 1.95 -1.63 9.38
N VAL A 145 2.30 -0.74 8.46
CA VAL A 145 1.41 0.30 7.94
C VAL A 145 1.47 0.25 6.42
N ILE A 146 0.31 0.36 5.79
CA ILE A 146 0.21 0.65 4.36
C ILE A 146 -0.43 2.02 4.20
N GLY A 147 -0.06 2.72 3.14
CA GLY A 147 -0.64 4.03 2.85
C GLY A 147 -0.77 4.27 1.37
N ILE A 148 -1.71 5.13 1.03
CA ILE A 148 -1.93 5.58 -0.34
C ILE A 148 -1.51 7.04 -0.37
N GLY A 149 -0.50 7.32 -1.18
CA GLY A 149 0.14 8.62 -1.25
C GLY A 149 -0.78 9.73 -1.75
N PRO A 150 -0.39 10.98 -1.50
CA PRO A 150 -1.12 12.14 -2.03
C PRO A 150 -1.18 12.06 -3.57
N PRO A 151 -2.34 12.37 -4.18
CA PRO A 151 -2.48 12.33 -5.63
C PRO A 151 -1.61 13.40 -6.31
N ILE A 152 -1.38 13.24 -7.61
CA ILE A 152 -0.86 14.33 -8.43
C ILE A 152 -1.99 15.35 -8.61
N LEU A 153 -1.74 16.60 -8.21
CA LEU A 153 -2.70 17.68 -8.40
C LEU A 153 -2.68 18.12 -9.86
N ILE A 154 -3.83 18.04 -10.53
CA ILE A 154 -4.04 18.68 -11.83
C ILE A 154 -4.57 20.09 -11.55
N PRO A 155 -3.80 21.15 -11.82
CA PRO A 155 -4.20 22.51 -11.48
C PRO A 155 -5.41 22.96 -12.32
N SER A 156 -6.20 23.89 -11.78
CA SER A 156 -7.35 24.49 -12.45
C SER A 156 -7.49 25.96 -12.05
N GLU A 157 -7.80 26.83 -13.01
CA GLU A 157 -8.12 28.23 -12.72
C GLU A 157 -9.53 28.41 -12.09
N GLN A 158 -10.34 27.35 -12.05
CA GLN A 158 -11.67 27.38 -11.43
C GLN A 158 -11.63 27.02 -9.94
N VAL A 159 -10.66 26.21 -9.53
CA VAL A 159 -10.48 25.76 -8.14
C VAL A 159 -9.13 26.30 -7.68
N ILE A 160 -9.16 27.37 -6.89
CA ILE A 160 -7.95 28.05 -6.42
C ILE A 160 -7.70 27.68 -4.96
N GLU A 161 -6.50 27.23 -4.66
CA GLU A 161 -6.10 26.84 -3.31
C GLU A 161 -4.99 27.72 -2.75
N THR A 162 -5.09 28.04 -1.45
CA THR A 162 -4.18 28.98 -0.78
C THR A 162 -2.93 28.33 -0.23
N GLY A 163 -2.79 27.00 -0.34
CA GLY A 163 -1.65 26.26 0.19
C GLY A 163 -1.30 25.06 -0.66
N VAL A 164 0.00 24.80 -0.83
CA VAL A 164 0.57 23.76 -1.72
C VAL A 164 0.07 22.34 -1.43
N HIS A 165 -0.40 22.07 -0.21
CA HIS A 165 -0.94 20.76 0.20
C HIS A 165 -2.43 20.81 0.54
N LYS A 166 -3.16 21.88 0.17
CA LYS A 166 -4.56 22.04 0.55
C LYS A 166 -5.47 20.94 -0.02
N VAL A 167 -5.23 20.52 -1.27
CA VAL A 167 -5.97 19.43 -1.93
C VAL A 167 -5.29 18.08 -1.72
N THR A 168 -3.96 18.05 -1.85
CA THR A 168 -3.18 16.81 -1.83
C THR A 168 -2.95 16.27 -0.42
N GLY A 169 -3.08 17.09 0.61
CA GLY A 169 -2.91 16.75 2.02
C GLY A 169 -1.45 16.64 2.47
N PHE A 170 -0.60 15.94 1.71
CA PHE A 170 0.82 15.73 2.03
C PHE A 170 1.73 16.03 0.83
N SER A 171 3.02 16.22 1.13
CA SER A 171 4.09 16.18 0.12
C SER A 171 4.36 14.74 -0.31
N GLN A 172 4.46 14.50 -1.62
CA GLN A 172 4.75 13.16 -2.18
C GLN A 172 6.09 12.60 -1.68
N ILE A 173 7.13 13.43 -1.58
CA ILE A 173 8.46 12.99 -1.12
C ILE A 173 8.54 12.74 0.38
N LEU A 174 7.68 13.41 1.17
CA LEU A 174 7.67 13.27 2.63
C LEU A 174 6.69 12.20 3.12
N PHE A 175 5.68 11.86 2.32
CA PHE A 175 4.67 10.86 2.68
C PHE A 175 5.26 9.49 3.12
N PRO A 176 6.31 8.95 2.49
CA PRO A 176 7.01 7.76 2.99
C PRO A 176 7.49 7.88 4.45
N TYR A 177 7.93 9.07 4.87
CA TYR A 177 8.33 9.35 6.24
C TYR A 177 7.12 9.53 7.16
N ASN A 178 6.02 10.12 6.68
CA ASN A 178 4.76 10.17 7.43
C ASN A 178 4.25 8.75 7.76
N LEU A 179 4.36 7.81 6.82
CA LEU A 179 4.05 6.40 7.09
C LEU A 179 5.01 5.79 8.12
N SER A 180 6.30 6.09 8.03
CA SER A 180 7.28 5.62 9.02
C SER A 180 6.92 6.07 10.44
N HIS A 181 6.42 7.30 10.62
CA HIS A 181 5.94 7.78 11.93
C HIS A 181 4.70 7.02 12.43
N ALA A 182 3.76 6.67 11.55
CA ALA A 182 2.63 5.82 11.94
C ALA A 182 3.10 4.41 12.35
N LEU A 183 4.08 3.84 11.64
CA LEU A 183 4.71 2.59 12.05
C LEU A 183 5.38 2.70 13.42
N ASP A 184 6.09 3.80 13.69
CA ASP A 184 6.74 4.03 14.98
C ASP A 184 5.73 4.10 16.13
N ASN A 185 4.55 4.69 15.91
CA ASN A 185 3.45 4.67 16.90
C ASN A 185 3.00 3.23 17.21
N PHE A 186 2.81 2.41 16.17
CA PHE A 186 2.41 1.01 16.36
C PHE A 186 3.51 0.21 17.06
N VAL A 187 4.76 0.35 16.66
CA VAL A 187 5.89 -0.29 17.34
C VAL A 187 5.94 0.14 18.81
N SER A 188 5.77 1.42 19.10
CA SER A 188 5.73 1.95 20.47
C SER A 188 4.58 1.34 21.29
N ALA A 189 3.39 1.17 20.70
CA ALA A 189 2.27 0.51 21.37
C ALA A 189 2.59 -0.95 21.73
N VAL A 190 3.29 -1.67 20.84
CA VAL A 190 3.72 -3.06 21.08
C VAL A 190 4.82 -3.12 22.14
N GLU A 191 5.86 -2.28 22.05
CA GLU A 191 6.93 -2.21 23.05
C GLU A 191 6.38 -1.88 24.44
N ASN A 192 5.48 -0.91 24.55
CA ASN A 192 4.85 -0.54 25.82
C ASN A 192 3.92 -1.64 26.36
N GLY A 193 3.13 -2.28 25.49
CA GLY A 193 2.19 -3.33 25.90
C GLY A 193 2.88 -4.64 26.30
N ARG A 194 3.97 -5.00 25.62
CA ARG A 194 4.68 -6.26 25.84
C ARG A 194 5.84 -6.13 26.84
N GLY A 195 6.52 -4.98 26.87
CA GLY A 195 7.64 -4.70 27.76
C GLY A 195 8.77 -5.74 27.64
N ASN A 196 9.35 -6.14 28.78
CA ASN A 196 10.44 -7.12 28.84
C ASN A 196 10.09 -8.52 28.30
N ARG A 197 8.81 -8.80 28.03
CA ARG A 197 8.40 -10.07 27.41
C ARG A 197 8.79 -10.14 25.95
N LEU A 198 8.84 -9.00 25.27
CA LEU A 198 9.14 -8.89 23.84
C LEU A 198 10.60 -9.25 23.57
N LYS A 199 10.83 -10.17 22.62
CA LYS A 199 12.19 -10.66 22.28
C LYS A 199 12.62 -10.31 20.86
N LEU A 200 11.74 -9.73 20.06
CA LEU A 200 12.06 -9.29 18.71
C LEU A 200 12.89 -8.01 18.77
N SER A 201 13.90 -7.90 17.90
CA SER A 201 14.59 -6.64 17.66
C SER A 201 13.65 -5.63 16.97
N LEU A 202 14.01 -4.34 17.05
CA LEU A 202 13.27 -3.26 16.38
C LEU A 202 13.11 -3.52 14.87
N THR A 203 14.18 -3.95 14.20
CA THR A 203 14.14 -4.29 12.77
C THR A 203 13.17 -5.44 12.50
N GLN A 204 13.17 -6.50 13.32
CA GLN A 204 12.24 -7.62 13.16
C GLN A 204 10.78 -7.23 13.40
N LEU A 205 10.51 -6.31 14.34
CA LEU A 205 9.16 -5.79 14.56
C LEU A 205 8.64 -5.02 13.34
N LYS A 206 9.50 -4.21 12.73
CA LYS A 206 9.16 -3.36 11.58
C LYS A 206 8.99 -4.12 10.25
N ARG A 207 9.32 -5.42 10.19
CA ARG A 207 9.20 -6.25 8.97
C ARG A 207 7.75 -6.56 8.56
N GLY A 208 6.76 -6.36 9.43
CA GLY A 208 5.38 -6.74 9.13
C GLY A 208 5.15 -8.25 9.08
N THR A 209 5.97 -9.06 9.74
CA THR A 209 5.85 -10.52 9.79
C THR A 209 4.57 -10.97 10.50
N ILE A 210 3.91 -11.99 9.96
CA ILE A 210 2.84 -12.72 10.64
C ILE A 210 3.48 -13.89 11.39
N PHE A 211 3.13 -14.03 12.67
CA PHE A 211 3.56 -15.11 13.53
C PHE A 211 2.38 -16.03 13.81
N ILE A 212 2.60 -17.35 13.75
CA ILE A 212 1.63 -18.30 14.27
C ILE A 212 1.64 -18.27 15.81
N GLY A 213 0.52 -18.56 16.46
CA GLY A 213 0.37 -18.40 17.92
C GLY A 213 1.45 -19.11 18.73
N SER A 214 1.83 -20.33 18.34
CA SER A 214 2.92 -21.08 18.98
C SER A 214 4.31 -20.43 18.86
N GLU A 215 4.56 -19.64 17.81
CA GLU A 215 5.78 -18.85 17.62
C GLU A 215 5.69 -17.51 18.35
N ALA A 216 4.52 -16.88 18.30
CA ALA A 216 4.25 -15.58 18.92
C ALA A 216 4.53 -15.58 20.44
N ILE A 217 4.27 -16.69 21.13
CA ILE A 217 4.63 -16.87 22.54
C ILE A 217 6.15 -16.85 22.71
N LYS A 218 6.88 -17.58 21.86
CA LYS A 218 8.34 -17.70 21.95
C LYS A 218 9.01 -16.33 21.82
N VAL A 219 8.49 -15.49 20.92
CA VAL A 219 9.01 -14.15 20.64
C VAL A 219 8.38 -13.05 21.51
N GLY A 220 7.42 -13.38 22.37
CA GLY A 220 6.85 -12.47 23.37
C GLY A 220 5.74 -11.54 22.88
N LEU A 221 5.21 -11.77 21.68
CA LEU A 221 4.06 -11.02 21.14
C LEU A 221 2.75 -11.35 21.87
N VAL A 222 2.65 -12.54 22.45
CA VAL A 222 1.49 -13.00 23.23
C VAL A 222 1.98 -13.77 24.45
N ASP A 223 1.08 -14.11 25.38
CA ASP A 223 1.46 -14.68 26.68
C ASP A 223 1.35 -16.19 26.71
N GLU A 224 0.23 -16.74 26.22
CA GLU A 224 -0.05 -18.17 26.43
C GLU A 224 -0.98 -18.75 25.35
N ILE A 225 -0.85 -20.06 25.11
CA ILE A 225 -1.83 -20.80 24.33
C ILE A 225 -3.01 -21.08 25.24
N GLY A 226 -4.22 -20.71 24.83
CA GLY A 226 -5.41 -20.96 25.62
C GLY A 226 -6.71 -20.77 24.86
N SER A 227 -7.75 -21.32 25.47
CA SER A 227 -9.15 -21.21 25.11
C SER A 227 -9.79 -19.93 25.65
N LEU A 228 -10.98 -19.60 25.14
CA LEU A 228 -11.79 -18.51 25.69
C LEU A 228 -12.10 -18.72 27.19
N GLN A 229 -12.30 -19.97 27.62
CA GLN A 229 -12.58 -20.29 29.02
C GLN A 229 -11.40 -19.95 29.94
N GLU A 230 -10.17 -20.13 29.47
CA GLU A 230 -8.95 -19.74 30.20
C GLU A 230 -8.81 -18.22 30.28
N ALA A 231 -9.14 -17.51 29.20
CA ALA A 231 -9.19 -16.04 29.22
C ALA A 231 -10.23 -15.50 30.21
N ILE A 232 -11.43 -16.08 30.25
CA ILE A 232 -12.48 -15.76 31.23
C ILE A 232 -12.01 -16.05 32.65
N SER A 233 -11.40 -17.22 32.88
CA SER A 233 -10.89 -17.62 34.19
C SER A 233 -9.77 -16.69 34.67
N LYS A 234 -8.88 -16.24 33.77
CA LYS A 234 -7.84 -15.25 34.05
C LYS A 234 -8.45 -13.91 34.45
N ALA A 235 -9.40 -13.40 33.68
CA ALA A 235 -10.10 -12.15 33.97
C ALA A 235 -10.83 -12.20 35.32
N ALA A 236 -11.49 -13.33 35.63
CA ALA A 236 -12.12 -13.58 36.93
C ALA A 236 -11.13 -13.49 38.08
N LYS A 237 -9.97 -14.15 37.91
CA LYS A 237 -8.90 -14.19 38.91
C LYS A 237 -8.30 -12.80 39.16
N GLU A 238 -8.05 -12.03 38.11
CA GLU A 238 -7.54 -10.66 38.22
C GLU A 238 -8.54 -9.70 38.89
N ALA A 239 -9.85 -9.97 38.75
CA ALA A 239 -10.91 -9.26 39.45
C ALA A 239 -11.29 -9.84 40.82
N ASN A 240 -10.60 -10.90 41.29
CA ASN A 240 -10.88 -11.60 42.55
C ASN A 240 -12.32 -12.13 42.67
N LEU A 241 -12.86 -12.68 41.58
CA LEU A 241 -14.22 -13.23 41.53
C LEU A 241 -14.23 -14.76 41.67
N ILE A 242 -15.18 -15.27 42.46
CA ILE A 242 -15.44 -16.72 42.63
C ILE A 242 -16.74 -17.10 41.91
N GLU A 243 -17.78 -16.30 42.08
CA GLU A 243 -19.05 -16.42 41.36
C GLU A 243 -19.26 -15.21 40.47
N TYR A 244 -19.51 -15.45 39.19
CA TYR A 244 -19.74 -14.40 38.22
C TYR A 244 -20.60 -14.93 37.07
N ASP A 245 -21.27 -14.03 36.39
CA ASP A 245 -21.91 -14.31 35.11
C ASP A 245 -21.01 -13.82 33.98
N VAL A 246 -21.05 -14.51 32.83
CA VAL A 246 -20.34 -14.08 31.62
C VAL A 246 -21.35 -13.51 30.66
N VAL A 247 -21.17 -12.25 30.27
CA VAL A 247 -22.14 -11.53 29.42
C VAL A 247 -21.42 -10.91 28.23
N GLU A 248 -21.90 -11.19 27.03
CA GLU A 248 -21.47 -10.51 25.81
C GLU A 248 -22.03 -9.09 25.80
N LEU A 249 -21.13 -8.10 25.81
CA LEU A 249 -21.46 -6.67 25.83
C LEU A 249 -21.59 -6.08 24.43
N THR A 250 -20.90 -6.68 23.45
CA THR A 250 -21.01 -6.26 22.05
C THR A 250 -22.46 -6.49 21.60
N LYS A 251 -23.14 -5.42 21.19
CA LYS A 251 -24.48 -5.54 20.59
C LYS A 251 -24.38 -6.45 19.37
N LYS A 252 -25.18 -7.51 19.29
CA LYS A 252 -25.40 -8.21 18.03
C LYS A 252 -25.79 -7.16 17.00
N PHE A 253 -25.00 -7.05 15.94
CA PHE A 253 -25.26 -6.14 14.83
C PHE A 253 -26.72 -6.34 14.39
N ILE A 254 -27.60 -5.39 14.71
CA ILE A 254 -28.90 -5.36 14.06
C ILE A 254 -28.57 -4.93 12.63
N TYR A 255 -28.48 -5.92 11.76
CA TYR A 255 -28.53 -5.76 10.32
C TYR A 255 -29.77 -4.92 10.02
N TYR A 256 -29.62 -3.63 9.80
CA TYR A 256 -30.72 -2.82 9.30
C TYR A 256 -31.03 -3.32 7.89
N PRO A 257 -32.27 -3.75 7.59
CA PRO A 257 -32.66 -3.99 6.23
C PRO A 257 -32.83 -2.65 5.51
N PHE A 258 -31.92 -2.38 4.57
CA PHE A 258 -32.27 -2.12 3.18
C PHE A 258 -33.13 -0.88 2.87
N TRP A 259 -32.59 0.35 2.96
CA TRP A 259 -33.08 1.52 2.18
C TRP A 259 -31.99 2.54 1.80
N ILE A 260 -30.70 2.18 1.86
CA ILE A 260 -29.62 2.97 1.25
C ILE A 260 -28.82 2.01 0.35
N GLU A 261 -28.78 2.34 -0.94
CA GLU A 261 -28.03 1.70 -2.03
C GLU A 261 -28.52 0.37 -2.61
N ARG A 262 -29.58 0.49 -3.42
CA ARG A 262 -29.83 -0.40 -4.55
C ARG A 262 -28.79 -0.08 -5.65
N ASN A 263 -27.57 -0.63 -5.54
CA ASN A 263 -26.68 -0.96 -6.69
C ASN A 263 -25.30 -1.56 -6.35
N SER A 264 -25.01 -1.99 -5.11
CA SER A 264 -23.77 -2.73 -4.82
C SER A 264 -24.07 -4.09 -4.19
N ASN A 265 -24.09 -5.13 -5.04
CA ASN A 265 -23.99 -6.52 -4.61
C ASN A 265 -22.61 -6.80 -4.00
N GLN A 266 -22.29 -6.32 -2.78
CA GLN A 266 -21.18 -6.86 -1.99
C GLN A 266 -21.48 -6.77 -0.49
N THR A 267 -21.83 -7.92 0.08
CA THR A 267 -21.74 -8.19 1.52
C THR A 267 -20.27 -8.06 1.96
N PHE A 268 -19.95 -7.04 2.75
CA PHE A 268 -18.61 -6.76 3.30
C PHE A 268 -18.12 -7.77 4.37
N ASN A 269 -18.74 -8.95 4.47
CA ASN A 269 -18.38 -9.97 5.45
C ASN A 269 -17.19 -10.85 5.02
N ASN A 270 -16.78 -10.78 3.76
CA ASN A 270 -15.58 -11.47 3.29
C ASN A 270 -14.49 -10.44 3.02
N TRP A 271 -13.60 -10.27 3.99
CA TRP A 271 -12.35 -9.51 3.87
C TRP A 271 -11.55 -9.86 2.60
N GLU A 272 -11.80 -11.06 2.03
CA GLU A 272 -11.31 -11.53 0.73
C GLU A 272 -11.69 -10.66 -0.48
N ASN A 273 -12.65 -9.74 -0.35
CA ASN A 273 -13.09 -8.83 -1.42
C ASN A 273 -12.60 -7.39 -1.26
N LEU A 274 -11.85 -7.06 -0.20
CA LEU A 274 -11.40 -5.69 0.08
C LEU A 274 -10.23 -5.28 -0.81
N THR A 275 -10.49 -4.49 -1.85
CA THR A 275 -9.44 -3.93 -2.71
C THR A 275 -9.04 -2.50 -2.28
N ILE A 276 -7.86 -2.03 -2.69
CA ILE A 276 -7.47 -0.62 -2.53
C ILE A 276 -8.49 0.34 -3.17
N GLU A 277 -9.09 -0.03 -4.31
CA GLU A 277 -10.17 0.76 -4.92
C GLU A 277 -11.40 0.86 -4.00
N THR A 278 -11.80 -0.26 -3.40
CA THR A 278 -12.89 -0.28 -2.41
C THR A 278 -12.56 0.61 -1.22
N LEU A 279 -11.33 0.55 -0.69
CA LEU A 279 -10.89 1.39 0.41
C LEU A 279 -10.91 2.88 0.04
N ASN A 280 -10.41 3.24 -1.14
CA ASN A 280 -10.41 4.62 -1.66
C ASN A 280 -11.81 5.23 -1.80
N LYS A 281 -12.83 4.40 -2.06
CA LYS A 281 -14.23 4.86 -2.11
C LYS A 281 -14.74 5.30 -0.74
N PHE A 282 -14.31 4.62 0.33
CA PHE A 282 -14.70 4.97 1.70
C PHE A 282 -13.84 6.09 2.28
N HIS A 283 -12.53 6.06 2.02
CA HIS A 283 -11.58 7.09 2.42
C HIS A 283 -10.60 7.36 1.28
N PRO A 284 -10.78 8.47 0.53
CA PRO A 284 -9.92 8.78 -0.59
C PRO A 284 -8.50 9.13 -0.13
N PRO A 285 -7.49 8.99 -1.01
CA PRO A 285 -6.12 9.39 -0.70
C PRO A 285 -6.00 10.88 -0.37
N PRO A 286 -5.02 11.27 0.47
CA PRO A 286 -4.05 10.41 1.13
C PRO A 286 -4.65 9.63 2.31
N ALA A 287 -4.30 8.36 2.46
CA ALA A 287 -4.86 7.47 3.47
C ALA A 287 -3.80 6.57 4.12
N ILE A 288 -4.01 6.20 5.40
CA ILE A 288 -3.11 5.40 6.22
C ILE A 288 -3.91 4.26 6.88
N TYR A 289 -3.38 3.04 6.79
CA TYR A 289 -4.06 1.83 7.26
C TYR A 289 -3.13 0.99 8.12
N TYR A 290 -3.64 0.56 9.27
CA TYR A 290 -3.13 -0.62 9.98
C TYR A 290 -3.96 -1.81 9.54
N LEU A 291 -3.77 -2.24 8.29
CA LEU A 291 -4.57 -3.29 7.66
C LEU A 291 -3.66 -4.31 6.97
N TYR A 292 -3.90 -5.59 7.26
CA TYR A 292 -3.37 -6.68 6.46
C TYR A 292 -4.25 -6.94 5.24
N LEU A 293 -3.65 -6.97 4.04
CA LEU A 293 -4.29 -7.40 2.80
C LEU A 293 -3.53 -8.60 2.22
N PRO A 294 -4.20 -9.72 1.90
CA PRO A 294 -3.59 -10.82 1.16
C PRO A 294 -2.96 -10.38 -0.16
N PRO A 295 -1.83 -10.99 -0.59
CA PRO A 295 -1.11 -10.57 -1.79
C PRO A 295 -1.95 -10.53 -3.07
N ASN A 296 -2.78 -11.55 -3.30
CA ASN A 296 -3.66 -11.62 -4.48
C ASN A 296 -4.64 -10.46 -4.56
N ILE A 297 -5.17 -10.03 -3.42
CA ILE A 297 -6.11 -8.92 -3.30
C ILE A 297 -5.39 -7.58 -3.48
N PHE A 298 -4.20 -7.45 -2.88
CA PHE A 298 -3.36 -6.26 -3.04
C PHE A 298 -2.98 -6.05 -4.51
N THR A 299 -2.48 -7.08 -5.20
CA THR A 299 -2.06 -6.96 -6.60
C THR A 299 -3.24 -6.69 -7.55
N LYS A 300 -4.38 -7.36 -7.38
CA LYS A 300 -5.59 -7.11 -8.19
C LYS A 300 -6.07 -5.65 -8.13
N SER A 301 -5.79 -4.97 -7.02
CA SER A 301 -6.22 -3.58 -6.83
C SER A 301 -5.36 -2.54 -7.55
N LEU A 302 -4.07 -2.83 -7.78
CA LEU A 302 -3.14 -1.93 -8.49
C LEU A 302 -3.40 -1.93 -10.02
N LEU A 303 -3.88 -3.05 -10.54
CA LEU A 303 -4.25 -3.27 -11.95
C LEU A 303 -5.37 -2.35 -12.47
N LEU A 304 -6.32 -1.98 -11.61
CA LEU A 304 -7.52 -1.23 -12.00
C LEU A 304 -7.28 0.28 -12.07
N THR A 305 -6.25 0.79 -11.39
CA THR A 305 -5.87 2.21 -11.41
C THR A 305 -5.13 2.63 -12.68
N GLU A 306 -4.43 1.71 -13.36
CA GLU A 306 -3.68 2.04 -14.59
C GLU A 306 -4.55 2.28 -15.82
N SER A 307 -5.79 1.77 -15.86
CA SER A 307 -6.68 1.93 -17.03
C SER A 307 -7.12 3.38 -17.27
N GLN A 308 -6.75 4.31 -16.39
CA GLN A 308 -7.06 5.73 -16.49
C GLN A 308 -5.91 6.57 -17.08
N MET A 309 -4.70 6.03 -17.22
CA MET A 309 -3.63 6.70 -17.96
C MET A 309 -3.76 6.39 -19.45
N LYS A 310 -4.41 7.32 -20.16
CA LYS A 310 -4.68 7.30 -21.59
C LYS A 310 -3.47 6.90 -22.45
N ASN A 311 -3.75 6.00 -23.39
CA ASN A 311 -2.99 5.76 -24.61
C ASN A 311 -2.56 7.07 -25.28
N ILE A 312 -1.25 7.32 -25.32
CA ILE A 312 -0.64 8.21 -26.31
C ILE A 312 -0.28 7.31 -27.50
N ASN A 313 -1.23 7.10 -28.41
CA ASN A 313 -1.06 6.27 -29.62
C ASN A 313 -0.65 7.12 -30.84
N GLU A 314 0.05 8.23 -30.63
CA GLU A 314 0.48 9.09 -31.73
C GLU A 314 2.00 9.26 -31.71
N ASN A 315 2.62 9.19 -32.90
CA ASN A 315 4.02 9.52 -33.07
C ASN A 315 4.18 11.03 -32.83
N PHE A 316 5.04 11.39 -31.88
CA PHE A 316 5.25 12.78 -31.48
C PHE A 316 6.74 13.14 -31.54
N PHE A 317 7.02 14.37 -31.97
CA PHE A 317 8.37 14.91 -32.19
C PHE A 317 8.63 16.06 -31.22
N ILE A 318 9.81 16.06 -30.60
CA ILE A 318 10.22 17.12 -29.69
C ILE A 318 11.65 17.54 -30.03
N GLY A 319 11.80 18.78 -30.48
CA GLY A 319 13.04 19.31 -31.03
C GLY A 319 12.91 19.70 -32.50
N GLY A 320 13.77 20.60 -32.97
CA GLY A 320 13.69 21.21 -34.30
C GLY A 320 14.73 20.72 -35.31
N ASN A 321 15.53 19.71 -34.99
CA ASN A 321 16.67 19.31 -35.82
C ASN A 321 16.60 17.81 -36.19
N GLU A 322 16.54 17.50 -37.49
CA GLU A 322 16.40 16.13 -38.01
C GLU A 322 17.69 15.31 -37.93
N GLU A 323 18.83 15.94 -37.64
CA GLU A 323 20.12 15.27 -37.69
C GLU A 323 20.46 14.48 -36.41
N ASN A 324 19.85 14.78 -35.26
CA ASN A 324 20.20 14.18 -33.96
C ASN A 324 18.97 13.57 -33.28
N ILE A 325 18.70 12.28 -33.53
CA ILE A 325 17.47 11.66 -33.05
C ILE A 325 17.75 10.66 -31.94
N VAL A 326 16.97 10.72 -30.87
CA VAL A 326 16.81 9.65 -29.88
C VAL A 326 15.43 9.06 -30.07
N LEU A 327 15.36 7.76 -30.31
CA LEU A 327 14.12 7.04 -30.50
C LEU A 327 13.65 6.47 -29.16
N VAL A 328 12.37 6.61 -28.86
CA VAL A 328 11.70 5.94 -27.74
C VAL A 328 10.74 4.94 -28.33
N ASP A 329 10.94 3.65 -28.04
CA ASP A 329 10.08 2.59 -28.55
C ASP A 329 8.77 2.53 -27.77
N ILE A 330 7.63 2.77 -28.42
CA ILE A 330 6.28 2.55 -27.86
C ILE A 330 5.61 1.34 -28.50
N SER A 331 6.12 0.84 -29.62
CA SER A 331 5.55 -0.27 -30.39
C SER A 331 5.46 -1.59 -29.61
N HIS A 332 6.37 -1.82 -28.67
CA HIS A 332 6.40 -2.98 -27.77
C HIS A 332 5.69 -2.74 -26.41
N GLY A 333 4.84 -1.72 -26.35
CA GLY A 333 4.08 -1.38 -25.14
C GLY A 333 4.98 -1.03 -23.96
N ASN A 334 6.10 -0.37 -24.23
CA ASN A 334 6.99 0.17 -23.20
C ASN A 334 6.21 1.11 -22.29
N LYS A 335 6.37 0.92 -20.97
CA LYS A 335 5.70 1.70 -19.92
C LYS A 335 6.47 3.00 -19.67
N ILE A 336 6.50 3.84 -20.70
CA ILE A 336 7.16 5.14 -20.68
C ILE A 336 6.36 6.19 -21.46
N SER A 337 6.32 7.40 -20.93
CA SER A 337 5.64 8.56 -21.50
C SER A 337 6.52 9.81 -21.49
N TRP A 338 6.04 10.86 -22.15
CA TRP A 338 6.71 12.15 -22.16
C TRP A 338 6.91 12.72 -20.75
N TRP A 339 5.87 12.68 -19.91
CA TRP A 339 5.93 13.18 -18.53
C TRP A 339 7.02 12.48 -17.71
N GLU A 340 7.28 11.21 -18.01
CA GLU A 340 8.24 10.40 -17.27
C GLU A 340 9.69 10.61 -17.75
N LEU A 341 9.87 11.08 -18.99
CA LEU A 341 11.17 11.41 -19.57
C LEU A 341 11.46 12.92 -19.61
N ASP A 342 10.56 13.76 -19.14
CA ASP A 342 10.59 15.22 -19.34
C ASP A 342 11.97 15.83 -19.03
N ILE A 343 12.56 15.46 -17.89
CA ILE A 343 13.88 15.95 -17.47
C ILE A 343 15.02 15.46 -18.36
N LEU A 344 14.98 14.20 -18.82
CA LEU A 344 15.97 13.70 -19.77
C LEU A 344 15.80 14.39 -21.13
N ILE A 345 14.56 14.58 -21.58
CA ILE A 345 14.24 15.29 -22.83
C ILE A 345 14.74 16.74 -22.75
N GLU A 346 14.50 17.42 -21.64
CA GLU A 346 15.00 18.78 -21.39
C GLU A 346 16.52 18.84 -21.57
N GLU A 347 17.27 17.93 -20.93
CA GLU A 347 18.73 17.86 -21.06
C GLU A 347 19.19 17.50 -22.48
N LEU A 348 18.46 16.66 -23.20
CA LEU A 348 18.75 16.33 -24.60
C LEU A 348 18.49 17.53 -25.54
N VAL A 349 17.37 18.24 -25.35
CA VAL A 349 17.01 19.42 -26.14
C VAL A 349 18.03 20.56 -25.94
N LYS A 350 18.51 20.78 -24.70
CA LYS A 350 19.62 21.72 -24.41
C LYS A 350 20.89 21.42 -25.22
N ARG A 351 21.05 20.18 -25.68
CA ARG A 351 22.18 19.69 -26.47
C ARG A 351 21.84 19.53 -27.96
N ASN A 352 20.73 20.13 -28.42
CA ASN A 352 20.25 20.07 -29.80
C ASN A 352 19.99 18.64 -30.29
N ILE A 353 19.37 17.82 -29.43
CA ILE A 353 18.96 16.45 -29.71
C ILE A 353 17.44 16.38 -29.69
N THR A 354 16.87 15.81 -30.74
CA THR A 354 15.44 15.59 -30.94
C THR A 354 15.06 14.22 -30.37
N VAL A 355 13.97 14.16 -29.60
CA VAL A 355 13.41 12.91 -29.09
C VAL A 355 12.14 12.57 -29.85
N ARG A 356 12.02 11.32 -30.31
CA ARG A 356 10.88 10.84 -31.09
C ARG A 356 10.31 9.56 -30.48
N PHE A 357 9.02 9.60 -30.15
CA PHE A 357 8.27 8.43 -29.69
C PHE A 357 7.69 7.72 -30.91
N VAL A 358 7.96 6.41 -31.03
CA VAL A 358 7.58 5.63 -32.20
C VAL A 358 6.68 4.47 -31.80
N SER A 359 5.43 4.51 -32.28
CA SER A 359 4.38 3.56 -31.93
C SER A 359 4.33 2.32 -32.84
N GLN A 360 5.04 2.33 -33.98
CA GLN A 360 5.05 1.24 -34.95
C GLN A 360 6.46 0.73 -35.22
N TRP A 361 6.65 -0.60 -35.15
CA TRP A 361 7.97 -1.22 -35.38
C TRP A 361 8.56 -0.88 -36.76
N ASN A 362 7.75 -0.88 -37.82
CA ASN A 362 8.24 -0.62 -39.18
C ASN A 362 8.91 0.76 -39.32
N GLU A 363 8.37 1.76 -38.62
CA GLU A 363 8.93 3.11 -38.57
C GLU A 363 10.16 3.17 -37.66
N LEU A 364 10.13 2.47 -36.52
CA LEU A 364 11.29 2.38 -35.64
C LEU A 364 12.49 1.76 -36.39
N ASN A 365 12.24 0.65 -37.08
CA ASN A 365 13.23 -0.07 -37.89
C ASN A 365 13.86 0.80 -38.99
N SER A 366 13.04 1.58 -39.71
CA SER A 366 13.52 2.45 -40.79
C SER A 366 14.30 3.67 -40.28
N THR A 367 13.99 4.15 -39.06
CA THR A 367 14.63 5.33 -38.46
C THR A 367 15.86 5.02 -37.62
N LEU A 368 16.04 3.78 -37.16
CA LEU A 368 17.17 3.36 -36.32
C LEU A 368 18.55 3.69 -36.90
N ASN A 369 18.71 3.70 -38.22
CA ASN A 369 20.02 4.01 -38.85
C ASN A 369 20.44 5.48 -38.66
N ASN A 370 19.49 6.38 -38.45
CA ASN A 370 19.74 7.81 -38.29
C ASN A 370 19.67 8.23 -36.81
N ALA A 371 19.42 7.29 -35.90
CA ALA A 371 19.32 7.56 -34.48
C ALA A 371 20.70 7.50 -33.81
N SER A 372 20.88 8.32 -32.78
CA SER A 372 22.02 8.27 -31.88
C SER A 372 21.78 7.31 -30.72
N ALA A 373 20.53 7.20 -30.27
CA ALA A 373 20.13 6.31 -29.20
C ALA A 373 18.73 5.73 -29.40
N LEU A 374 18.51 4.56 -28.82
CA LEU A 374 17.21 3.91 -28.65
C LEU A 374 16.93 3.74 -27.15
N ILE A 375 15.74 4.13 -26.71
CA ILE A 375 15.23 3.95 -25.35
C ILE A 375 14.16 2.86 -25.37
N VAL A 376 14.37 1.85 -24.53
CA VAL A 376 13.43 0.76 -24.21
C VAL A 376 13.22 0.78 -22.70
N ALA A 377 11.97 0.83 -22.25
CA ALA A 377 11.62 1.06 -20.86
C ALA A 377 10.42 0.19 -20.46
N SER A 378 10.68 -0.87 -19.68
CA SER A 378 9.67 -1.84 -19.21
C SER A 378 8.69 -2.26 -20.33
N PRO A 379 9.16 -2.89 -21.42
CA PRO A 379 8.29 -3.39 -22.49
C PRO A 379 7.29 -4.42 -21.96
N THR A 380 6.10 -4.46 -22.56
CA THR A 380 5.05 -5.45 -22.23
C THR A 380 4.89 -6.51 -23.32
N LYS A 381 5.58 -6.35 -24.45
CA LYS A 381 5.59 -7.30 -25.56
C LYS A 381 7.01 -7.77 -25.85
N LEU A 382 7.16 -9.03 -26.24
CA LEU A 382 8.44 -9.61 -26.62
C LEU A 382 8.97 -8.94 -27.90
N TYR A 383 10.27 -8.67 -27.93
CA TYR A 383 11.01 -8.47 -29.17
C TYR A 383 11.31 -9.85 -29.77
N ASN A 384 10.95 -10.05 -31.03
CA ASN A 384 11.31 -11.27 -31.73
C ASN A 384 12.80 -11.28 -32.13
N ILE A 385 13.28 -12.42 -32.63
CA ILE A 385 14.71 -12.61 -32.98
C ILE A 385 15.19 -11.60 -34.02
N ASN A 386 14.38 -11.30 -35.04
CA ASN A 386 14.76 -10.36 -36.10
C ASN A 386 14.83 -8.92 -35.58
N GLU A 387 13.89 -8.54 -34.72
CA GLU A 387 13.84 -7.22 -34.06
C GLU A 387 15.03 -7.03 -33.13
N SER A 388 15.33 -8.04 -32.31
CA SER A 388 16.45 -8.04 -31.39
C SER A 388 17.79 -7.93 -32.15
N LYS A 389 17.97 -8.72 -33.21
CA LYS A 389 19.15 -8.65 -34.08
C LYS A 389 19.28 -7.31 -34.80
N ARG A 390 18.17 -6.67 -35.15
CA ARG A 390 18.16 -5.34 -35.77
C ARG A 390 18.65 -4.26 -34.80
N ILE A 391 18.25 -4.34 -33.53
CA ILE A 391 18.70 -3.44 -32.46
C ILE A 391 20.16 -3.73 -32.11
N GLU A 392 20.56 -5.00 -32.04
CA GLU A 392 21.95 -5.42 -31.86
C GLU A 392 22.86 -4.82 -32.93
N ASN A 393 22.47 -4.92 -34.22
CA ASN A 393 23.20 -4.29 -35.33
C ASN A 393 23.29 -2.76 -35.18
N PHE A 394 22.23 -2.11 -34.69
CA PHE A 394 22.25 -0.68 -34.41
C PHE A 394 23.30 -0.33 -33.34
N VAL A 395 23.39 -1.11 -32.26
CA VAL A 395 24.41 -0.93 -31.23
C VAL A 395 25.82 -1.24 -31.78
N HIS A 396 26.00 -2.33 -32.53
CA HIS A 396 27.29 -2.64 -33.15
C HIS A 396 27.77 -1.55 -34.13
N ASN A 397 26.83 -0.82 -34.73
CA ASN A 397 27.08 0.36 -35.54
C ASN A 397 27.21 1.64 -34.68
N GLY A 398 27.74 1.56 -33.46
CA GLY A 398 28.02 2.73 -32.62
C GLY A 398 26.81 3.38 -31.93
N GLY A 399 25.60 2.84 -32.12
CA GLY A 399 24.39 3.32 -31.46
C GLY A 399 24.41 3.11 -29.94
N ILE A 400 23.63 3.93 -29.22
CA ILE A 400 23.40 3.76 -27.79
C ILE A 400 22.05 3.09 -27.54
N LEU A 401 22.02 2.01 -26.79
CA LEU A 401 20.79 1.41 -26.28
C LEU A 401 20.64 1.69 -24.79
N LEU A 402 19.52 2.30 -24.39
CA LEU A 402 19.15 2.50 -23.01
C LEU A 402 18.02 1.54 -22.66
N LEU A 403 18.27 0.70 -21.65
CA LEU A 403 17.31 -0.25 -21.11
C LEU A 403 16.93 0.21 -19.71
N PHE A 404 15.68 0.59 -19.51
CA PHE A 404 15.12 0.88 -18.19
C PHE A 404 14.15 -0.23 -17.80
N PHE A 405 14.25 -0.67 -16.55
CA PHE A 405 13.32 -1.63 -16.00
C PHE A 405 12.85 -1.19 -14.63
N ASP A 406 11.54 -1.17 -14.45
CA ASP A 406 10.92 -0.87 -13.18
C ASP A 406 10.01 -2.05 -12.79
N PRO A 407 10.40 -2.82 -11.76
CA PRO A 407 9.61 -3.93 -11.24
C PRO A 407 8.16 -3.57 -10.91
N ALA A 408 7.89 -2.31 -10.53
CA ALA A 408 6.54 -1.90 -10.16
C ALA A 408 5.55 -2.03 -11.35
N TYR A 409 6.00 -1.84 -12.59
CA TYR A 409 5.16 -2.03 -13.78
C TYR A 409 4.96 -3.50 -14.17
N GLU A 410 5.91 -4.37 -13.82
CA GLU A 410 5.86 -5.79 -14.17
C GLU A 410 4.88 -6.57 -13.29
N TYR A 411 4.86 -6.27 -11.98
CA TYR A 411 3.96 -6.95 -11.03
C TYR A 411 2.48 -6.60 -11.20
N ILE A 412 2.16 -5.72 -12.14
CA ILE A 412 0.81 -5.39 -12.53
C ILE A 412 0.26 -6.48 -13.47
N ASP A 413 1.04 -7.07 -14.39
CA ASP A 413 0.59 -8.14 -15.29
C ASP A 413 1.29 -9.49 -15.03
N ILE A 414 0.78 -10.25 -14.04
CA ILE A 414 1.35 -11.51 -13.54
C ILE A 414 1.50 -12.60 -14.64
N GLN A 415 0.80 -12.48 -15.79
CA GLN A 415 0.82 -13.52 -16.83
C GLN A 415 2.05 -13.47 -17.73
N THR A 416 2.87 -12.40 -17.68
CA THR A 416 4.07 -12.24 -18.55
C THR A 416 5.31 -11.84 -17.74
N LEU A 417 5.72 -12.69 -16.80
CA LEU A 417 6.94 -12.48 -15.99
C LEU A 417 8.20 -12.36 -16.87
N LEU A 418 8.90 -11.22 -16.82
CA LEU A 418 10.25 -10.86 -17.29
C LEU A 418 10.65 -11.16 -18.74
N GLU A 419 9.81 -11.85 -19.51
CA GLU A 419 10.15 -12.22 -20.88
C GLU A 419 10.39 -11.01 -21.79
N PRO A 420 9.59 -9.90 -21.74
CA PRO A 420 9.72 -8.82 -22.72
C PRO A 420 11.08 -8.10 -22.73
N ILE A 421 11.55 -7.62 -21.57
CA ILE A 421 12.83 -6.87 -21.57
C ILE A 421 14.01 -7.81 -21.77
N ASN A 422 13.92 -9.03 -21.25
CA ASN A 422 15.00 -10.02 -21.38
C ASN A 422 15.04 -10.68 -22.75
N SER A 423 14.00 -10.59 -23.57
CA SER A 423 14.07 -11.00 -24.98
C SER A 423 15.07 -10.15 -25.78
N LEU A 424 15.31 -8.89 -25.34
CA LEU A 424 16.30 -7.99 -25.92
C LEU A 424 17.62 -7.93 -25.12
N SER A 425 17.55 -7.76 -23.79
CA SER A 425 18.74 -7.49 -22.97
C SER A 425 19.78 -8.64 -22.98
N THR A 426 19.31 -9.88 -23.15
CA THR A 426 20.15 -11.08 -23.17
C THR A 426 21.12 -11.12 -24.34
N GLN A 427 20.79 -10.47 -25.47
CA GLN A 427 21.70 -10.31 -26.61
C GLN A 427 22.99 -9.58 -26.22
N PHE A 428 22.92 -8.73 -25.19
CA PHE A 428 24.04 -7.94 -24.69
C PHE A 428 24.66 -8.54 -23.42
N GLY A 429 24.32 -9.80 -23.09
CA GLY A 429 24.78 -10.49 -21.89
C GLY A 429 24.33 -9.82 -20.59
N LEU A 430 23.14 -9.23 -20.60
CA LEU A 430 22.46 -8.65 -19.45
C LEU A 430 21.17 -9.42 -19.18
N THR A 431 20.75 -9.52 -17.92
CA THR A 431 19.44 -10.07 -17.58
C THR A 431 18.89 -9.36 -16.35
N PHE A 432 17.70 -8.79 -16.45
CA PHE A 432 17.00 -8.20 -15.32
C PHE A 432 16.46 -9.31 -14.42
N ALA A 433 16.67 -9.21 -13.12
CA ALA A 433 16.25 -10.19 -12.14
C ALA A 433 14.77 -10.07 -11.80
N LYS A 434 14.18 -11.19 -11.35
CA LYS A 434 12.81 -11.20 -10.81
C LYS A 434 12.81 -10.53 -9.44
N GLY A 435 11.77 -9.77 -9.15
CA GLY A 435 11.62 -9.12 -7.84
C GLY A 435 12.16 -7.71 -7.82
N TYR A 436 12.16 -7.17 -6.61
CA TYR A 436 12.74 -5.88 -6.30
C TYR A 436 13.79 -6.05 -5.21
N LEU A 437 14.58 -5.01 -5.04
CA LEU A 437 15.59 -4.89 -4.01
C LEU A 437 15.05 -4.03 -2.87
N TYR A 438 15.45 -4.37 -1.64
CA TYR A 438 15.09 -3.57 -0.48
C TYR A 438 16.20 -3.59 0.58
N ASN A 439 16.20 -2.60 1.46
CA ASN A 439 17.12 -2.53 2.59
C ASN A 439 16.30 -2.23 3.86
N GLU A 440 16.61 -2.91 4.96
CA GLU A 440 15.90 -2.76 6.24
C GLU A 440 16.61 -1.82 7.22
N ASN A 441 17.86 -1.45 6.93
CA ASN A 441 18.72 -0.64 7.79
C ASN A 441 18.91 0.77 7.21
N GLU A 442 19.20 0.87 5.92
CA GLU A 442 19.49 2.15 5.25
C GLU A 442 18.69 2.30 3.95
N TYR A 443 17.67 3.16 4.00
CA TYR A 443 16.74 3.41 2.89
C TYR A 443 16.17 4.83 2.93
N TYR A 444 15.63 5.29 1.80
CA TYR A 444 14.99 6.61 1.68
C TYR A 444 13.47 6.51 1.92
N GLY A 445 13.02 6.86 3.13
CA GLY A 445 11.60 6.86 3.49
C GLY A 445 11.00 5.48 3.71
N ILE A 446 10.99 4.59 2.70
CA ILE A 446 10.53 3.19 2.81
C ILE A 446 11.60 2.20 2.34
N TYR A 447 11.55 0.97 2.87
CA TYR A 447 12.55 -0.09 2.68
C TYR A 447 12.91 -0.41 1.21
N ARG A 448 12.00 -0.15 0.26
CA ARG A 448 12.22 -0.39 -1.19
C ARG A 448 13.01 0.71 -1.91
N ASN A 449 13.16 1.88 -1.28
CA ASN A 449 13.89 2.99 -1.87
C ASN A 449 15.33 2.94 -1.38
N ILE A 450 16.23 2.45 -2.22
CA ILE A 450 17.58 2.09 -1.82
C ILE A 450 18.58 3.18 -2.20
N TYR A 451 19.58 3.37 -1.33
CA TYR A 451 20.75 4.17 -1.68
C TYR A 451 21.75 3.33 -2.50
N VAL A 452 22.34 3.97 -3.51
CA VAL A 452 23.41 3.40 -4.34
C VAL A 452 24.61 4.33 -4.21
N ARG A 453 25.73 3.82 -3.67
CA ARG A 453 26.93 4.64 -3.37
C ARG A 453 28.24 3.99 -3.80
N ASN A 454 28.17 2.80 -4.37
CA ASN A 454 29.34 2.12 -4.91
C ASN A 454 29.28 2.22 -6.43
N PHE A 455 30.27 2.89 -7.03
CA PHE A 455 30.31 3.17 -8.45
C PHE A 455 31.67 2.78 -9.04
N ALA A 456 31.64 2.25 -10.26
CA ALA A 456 32.84 2.16 -11.08
C ALA A 456 33.15 3.57 -11.62
N GLU A 457 34.42 3.88 -11.86
CA GLU A 457 34.80 5.17 -12.47
C GLU A 457 34.53 5.13 -13.98
N CYS A 458 33.50 5.85 -14.44
CA CYS A 458 33.25 6.06 -15.87
C CYS A 458 32.49 7.36 -16.13
N SER A 459 32.35 7.75 -17.39
CA SER A 459 31.66 9.00 -17.78
C SER A 459 30.21 9.09 -17.28
N LEU A 460 29.55 7.96 -17.03
CA LEU A 460 28.17 7.94 -16.56
C LEU A 460 28.08 8.19 -15.05
N THR A 461 29.03 7.66 -14.29
CA THR A 461 29.08 7.70 -12.82
C THR A 461 30.02 8.77 -12.26
N GLN A 462 30.64 9.57 -13.12
CA GLN A 462 31.52 10.66 -12.71
C GLN A 462 30.79 11.64 -11.79
N ASN A 463 31.47 12.05 -10.71
CA ASN A 463 30.97 13.00 -9.72
C ASN A 463 29.62 12.60 -9.09
N LEU A 464 29.35 11.29 -8.97
CA LEU A 464 28.24 10.77 -8.18
C LEU A 464 28.75 10.34 -6.80
N THR A 465 28.04 10.75 -5.77
CA THR A 465 28.28 10.38 -4.36
C THR A 465 27.20 9.42 -3.88
N SER A 466 25.93 9.70 -4.21
CA SER A 466 24.80 8.87 -3.80
C SER A 466 23.63 9.04 -4.74
N LEU A 467 23.13 7.93 -5.29
CA LEU A 467 21.83 7.87 -5.96
C LEU A 467 20.77 7.31 -5.03
N ILE A 468 19.52 7.59 -5.36
CA ILE A 468 18.35 6.98 -4.70
C ILE A 468 17.50 6.35 -5.80
N PHE A 469 17.36 5.02 -5.75
CA PHE A 469 16.52 4.29 -6.69
C PHE A 469 15.26 3.78 -5.99
N PHE A 470 14.14 3.78 -6.72
CA PHE A 470 12.81 3.54 -6.16
C PHE A 470 12.29 2.18 -6.66
N THR A 471 12.28 1.17 -5.80
CA THR A 471 11.85 -0.20 -6.16
C THR A 471 12.73 -0.83 -7.26
N ALA A 472 14.05 -0.65 -7.16
CA ALA A 472 14.96 -1.19 -8.17
C ALA A 472 15.02 -2.72 -8.23
N THR A 473 15.47 -3.29 -9.35
CA THR A 473 15.88 -4.71 -9.45
C THR A 473 17.39 -4.89 -9.65
N HIS A 474 17.84 -6.12 -9.47
CA HIS A 474 19.18 -6.54 -9.84
C HIS A 474 19.32 -6.78 -11.34
N ILE A 475 20.47 -6.41 -11.91
CA ILE A 475 20.87 -6.76 -13.27
C ILE A 475 21.99 -7.80 -13.19
N TYR A 476 21.70 -9.04 -13.59
CA TYR A 476 22.71 -10.06 -13.78
C TYR A 476 23.60 -9.69 -14.97
N SER A 477 24.90 -9.64 -14.72
CA SER A 477 25.89 -9.39 -15.76
C SER A 477 27.27 -9.88 -15.31
N LEU A 478 28.11 -10.29 -16.26
CA LEU A 478 29.49 -10.69 -15.98
C LEU A 478 30.42 -9.49 -16.18
N ASN A 479 30.94 -8.92 -15.08
CA ASN A 479 31.89 -7.79 -15.08
C ASN A 479 31.41 -6.52 -15.82
N LYS A 480 30.10 -6.32 -15.95
CA LYS A 480 29.48 -5.15 -16.63
C LYS A 480 28.77 -4.20 -15.67
N GLY A 481 28.68 -4.53 -14.39
CA GLY A 481 28.11 -3.63 -13.39
C GLY A 481 28.96 -2.37 -13.22
N ILE A 482 28.30 -1.23 -13.03
CA ILE A 482 28.96 0.06 -12.76
C ILE A 482 28.37 0.79 -11.56
N ALA A 483 27.24 0.33 -11.02
CA ALA A 483 26.69 0.81 -9.75
C ALA A 483 26.09 -0.35 -8.97
N TRP A 484 26.41 -0.41 -7.67
CA TRP A 484 25.99 -1.51 -6.79
C TRP A 484 25.37 -0.99 -5.50
N THR A 485 24.41 -1.76 -5.00
CA THR A 485 23.80 -1.57 -3.68
C THR A 485 24.78 -1.92 -2.56
N SER A 486 24.42 -1.56 -1.33
CA SER A 486 25.11 -2.03 -0.13
C SER A 486 25.03 -3.57 -0.01
N LYS A 487 25.94 -4.17 0.76
CA LYS A 487 25.91 -5.62 1.06
C LYS A 487 24.73 -6.05 1.93
N GLU A 488 24.04 -5.10 2.57
CA GLU A 488 22.88 -5.34 3.44
C GLU A 488 21.56 -5.29 2.67
N THR A 489 21.60 -4.96 1.39
CA THR A 489 20.43 -4.95 0.52
C THR A 489 19.99 -6.38 0.22
N TYR A 490 18.70 -6.66 0.36
CA TYR A 490 18.04 -7.93 0.08
C TYR A 490 17.47 -7.97 -1.34
N SER A 491 17.49 -9.15 -1.95
CA SER A 491 16.61 -9.49 -3.06
C SER A 491 15.30 -10.06 -2.54
N SER A 492 14.15 -9.53 -3.01
CA SER A 492 12.82 -9.99 -2.59
C SER A 492 12.49 -11.42 -3.01
N VAL A 493 13.15 -11.94 -4.04
CA VAL A 493 12.92 -13.32 -4.54
C VAL A 493 13.92 -14.29 -3.96
N ALA A 494 15.19 -13.89 -3.82
CA ALA A 494 16.21 -14.78 -3.28
C ALA A 494 16.24 -14.80 -1.74
N GLU A 495 15.59 -13.83 -1.09
CA GLU A 495 15.59 -13.63 0.37
C GLU A 495 17.00 -13.63 0.97
N ARG A 496 17.96 -13.04 0.23
CA ARG A 496 19.38 -13.00 0.60
C ARG A 496 19.91 -11.60 0.43
N THR A 497 20.92 -11.29 1.24
CA THR A 497 21.67 -10.04 1.15
C THR A 497 22.85 -10.18 0.20
N ASN A 498 23.09 -9.15 -0.61
CA ASN A 498 24.28 -9.07 -1.45
C ASN A 498 24.52 -7.64 -1.97
N ASN A 499 25.66 -7.40 -2.60
CA ASN A 499 25.90 -6.20 -3.41
C ASN A 499 25.31 -6.37 -4.82
N TYR A 500 24.06 -5.98 -4.99
CA TYR A 500 23.37 -6.13 -6.27
C TYR A 500 23.74 -5.03 -7.26
N THR A 501 24.09 -5.39 -8.48
CA THR A 501 24.22 -4.45 -9.61
C THR A 501 22.86 -3.88 -9.97
N VAL A 502 22.76 -2.56 -10.03
CA VAL A 502 21.53 -1.81 -10.38
C VAL A 502 21.72 -0.92 -11.61
N ILE A 503 22.97 -0.65 -11.99
CA ILE A 503 23.32 -0.07 -13.29
C ILE A 503 24.41 -0.94 -13.91
N ALA A 504 24.20 -1.35 -15.17
CA ALA A 504 25.18 -2.07 -15.97
C ALA A 504 25.51 -1.30 -17.26
N LEU A 505 26.76 -1.39 -17.69
CA LEU A 505 27.29 -0.74 -18.88
C LEU A 505 28.03 -1.78 -19.73
N VAL A 506 27.62 -1.91 -20.99
CA VAL A 506 28.31 -2.73 -21.99
C VAL A 506 28.87 -1.78 -23.03
N LYS A 507 30.18 -1.82 -23.24
CA LYS A 507 30.87 -0.97 -24.21
C LYS A 507 31.69 -1.83 -25.16
N GLU A 508 31.30 -1.82 -26.41
CA GLU A 508 32.00 -2.47 -27.53
C GLU A 508 32.16 -1.43 -28.64
N ASN A 509 31.69 -1.70 -29.86
CA ASN A 509 31.60 -0.69 -30.91
C ASN A 509 30.52 0.37 -30.61
N GLY A 510 29.42 -0.01 -29.95
CA GLY A 510 28.44 0.90 -29.37
C GLY A 510 28.34 0.78 -27.86
N THR A 511 27.24 1.25 -27.30
CA THR A 511 27.03 1.28 -25.84
C THR A 511 25.64 0.81 -25.46
N VAL A 512 25.55 -0.10 -24.49
CA VAL A 512 24.29 -0.44 -23.83
C VAL A 512 24.38 -0.02 -22.38
N VAL A 513 23.39 0.75 -21.91
CA VAL A 513 23.25 1.11 -20.51
C VAL A 513 21.94 0.55 -19.99
N ALA A 514 22.01 -0.26 -18.94
CA ALA A 514 20.85 -0.85 -18.30
C ALA A 514 20.67 -0.30 -16.88
N PHE A 515 19.46 0.13 -16.57
CA PHE A 515 19.04 0.65 -15.27
C PHE A 515 17.94 -0.23 -14.69
N GLY A 516 18.13 -0.71 -13.47
CA GLY A 516 17.15 -1.50 -12.74
C GLY A 516 16.05 -0.66 -12.08
N ASP A 517 15.96 0.62 -12.40
CA ASP A 517 14.93 1.57 -11.98
C ASP A 517 14.64 2.56 -13.13
N LEU A 518 13.41 3.06 -13.19
CA LEU A 518 12.96 4.11 -14.11
C LEU A 518 12.50 5.37 -13.36
N THR A 519 12.03 5.23 -12.12
CA THR A 519 11.34 6.29 -11.37
C THR A 519 12.25 7.48 -11.10
N PHE A 520 13.57 7.28 -10.97
CA PHE A 520 14.55 8.35 -10.77
C PHE A 520 14.57 9.43 -11.89
N LEU A 521 14.01 9.15 -13.07
CA LEU A 521 13.95 10.12 -14.17
C LEU A 521 12.91 11.23 -13.98
N ARG A 522 11.96 11.03 -13.05
CA ARG A 522 10.74 11.82 -12.93
C ARG A 522 10.85 12.84 -11.82
N GLU A 523 10.20 13.99 -11.97
CA GLU A 523 10.01 14.88 -10.82
C GLU A 523 9.03 14.24 -9.82
N PRO A 524 9.25 14.43 -8.51
CA PRO A 524 10.39 15.12 -7.88
C PRO A 524 11.63 14.22 -7.64
N TYR A 525 11.57 12.94 -8.00
CA TYR A 525 12.59 11.92 -7.70
C TYR A 525 13.95 12.15 -8.36
N CYS A 526 13.99 12.84 -9.50
CA CYS A 526 15.22 13.23 -10.17
C CYS A 526 16.09 14.18 -9.33
N TYR A 527 15.51 14.96 -8.41
CA TYR A 527 16.28 15.87 -7.55
C TYR A 527 16.72 15.25 -6.21
N LEU A 528 16.47 13.96 -6.00
CA LEU A 528 16.89 13.25 -4.80
C LEU A 528 18.29 12.65 -5.00
N GLY A 529 19.21 12.96 -4.07
CA GLY A 529 20.62 12.59 -4.23
C GLY A 529 21.23 13.20 -5.49
N ASP A 530 22.08 12.44 -6.17
CA ASP A 530 22.72 12.82 -7.42
C ASP A 530 21.97 12.32 -8.67
N ASN A 531 20.69 11.96 -8.55
CA ASN A 531 19.89 11.43 -9.66
C ASN A 531 19.89 12.37 -10.87
N TYR A 532 19.70 13.68 -10.67
CA TYR A 532 19.75 14.67 -11.74
C TYR A 532 21.13 14.70 -12.41
N LYS A 533 22.20 14.56 -11.63
CA LYS A 533 23.57 14.53 -12.16
C LYS A 533 23.79 13.30 -13.04
N LEU A 534 23.25 12.14 -12.66
CA LEU A 534 23.27 10.94 -13.50
C LEU A 534 22.54 11.18 -14.83
N ILE A 535 21.37 11.84 -14.82
CA ILE A 535 20.63 12.21 -16.04
C ILE A 535 21.47 13.14 -16.93
N GLN A 536 22.14 14.15 -16.35
CA GLN A 536 23.04 15.03 -17.10
C GLN A 536 24.23 14.28 -17.72
N ASN A 537 24.83 13.35 -16.98
CA ASN A 537 25.92 12.51 -17.48
C ASN A 537 25.44 11.64 -18.65
N LEU A 538 24.25 11.05 -18.54
CA LEU A 538 23.61 10.25 -19.58
C LEU A 538 23.35 11.07 -20.86
N ALA A 539 22.71 12.23 -20.74
CA ALA A 539 22.47 13.14 -21.88
C ALA A 539 23.79 13.57 -22.55
N SER A 540 24.85 13.76 -21.77
CA SER A 540 26.17 14.10 -22.28
C SER A 540 26.86 12.95 -23.03
N ILE A 541 26.59 11.70 -22.64
CA ILE A 541 27.07 10.50 -23.36
C ILE A 541 26.34 10.38 -24.70
N ILE A 542 25.01 10.56 -24.71
CA ILE A 542 24.19 10.52 -25.93
C ILE A 542 24.66 11.57 -26.93
N ALA A 543 24.92 12.80 -26.47
CA ALA A 543 25.43 13.88 -27.31
C ALA A 543 26.81 13.58 -27.93
N LYS A 544 27.66 12.78 -27.27
CA LYS A 544 29.02 12.48 -27.74
C LYS A 544 29.08 11.37 -28.79
N ALA A 545 28.15 10.41 -28.77
CA ALA A 545 28.21 9.23 -29.65
C ALA A 545 28.24 9.57 -31.15
N LYS A 546 27.65 10.69 -31.56
CA LYS A 546 27.63 11.12 -32.95
C LYS A 546 28.94 11.73 -33.47
N ASN A 547 29.79 12.30 -32.60
CA ASN A 547 31.05 12.93 -33.03
C ASN A 547 32.06 11.95 -33.67
N LEU A 548 31.81 10.65 -33.57
CA LEU A 548 32.59 9.59 -34.23
C LEU A 548 32.07 9.22 -35.62
N TYR A 549 30.77 9.42 -35.91
CA TYR A 549 30.14 9.02 -37.18
C TYR A 549 30.35 10.01 -38.34
N TYR A 550 30.66 11.28 -38.04
CA TYR A 550 30.89 12.33 -39.04
C TYR A 550 32.37 12.63 -39.28
N ARG A 551 33.28 11.85 -38.67
CA ARG A 551 34.74 11.98 -38.84
C ARG A 551 35.38 10.79 -39.59
N SER A 552 34.59 9.84 -40.08
CA SER A 552 35.04 8.70 -40.88
C SER A 552 34.67 8.85 -42.34
#